data_AF-A0A9D7C566-F1
#
_entry.id   AF-A0A9D7C566-F1
#
_cell.length_a   1.000
_cell.length_b   1.000
_cell.length_c   1.000
_cell.angle_alpha   90.00
_cell.angle_beta   90.00
_cell.angle_gamma   90.00
#
_symmetry.space_group_name_H-M   'P 1'
#
loop_
_entity.id
_entity.type
_entity.pdbx_description
1 polymer ?
#
loop_
_entity_poly.entity_id
_entity_poly.type
_entity_poly.pdbx_seq_one_letter_code
_entity_poly.pdbx_strand_id
1 'polypeptide(L)'
;MDLKNFKEKFGYDIIPYMEAGLDSFPDVRYDYMLHIDDYVTNGYYKPFVEKCKELGAWSKVQCLGAPADVMTLYSLVDIPETEAMLNNPRYGRIVVLPHASLQKTGVE
;
A
#
# COMPACT_ATOMS: atom_id res chain seq x y z
N MET A 1 4.35 -12.57 7.60
CA MET A 1 5.12 -11.42 8.09
C MET A 1 6.29 -11.99 8.88
N ASP A 2 7.52 -11.72 8.43
CA ASP A 2 8.72 -12.28 9.08
C ASP A 2 9.19 -11.36 10.21
N LEU A 3 9.03 -11.84 11.44
CA LEU A 3 9.43 -11.11 12.65
C LEU A 3 10.95 -10.93 12.74
N LYS A 4 11.74 -11.79 12.10
CA LYS A 4 13.19 -11.62 12.03
C LYS A 4 13.53 -10.38 11.21
N ASN A 5 12.88 -10.25 10.05
CA ASN A 5 13.04 -9.09 9.19
C ASN A 5 12.54 -7.78 9.85
N PHE A 6 11.50 -7.85 10.69
CA PHE A 6 11.07 -6.69 11.49
C PHE A 6 12.19 -6.22 12.42
N LYS A 7 12.75 -7.14 13.22
CA LYS A 7 13.82 -6.82 14.16
C LYS A 7 15.07 -6.28 13.47
N GLU A 8 15.42 -6.82 12.31
CA GLU A 8 16.53 -6.32 11.49
C GLU A 8 16.28 -4.89 11.00
N LYS A 9 15.04 -4.57 10.60
CA LYS A 9 14.68 -3.25 10.05
C LYS A 9 14.55 -2.15 11.10
N PHE A 10 13.95 -2.46 12.25
CA PHE A 10 13.62 -1.47 13.29
C PHE A 10 14.47 -1.57 14.56
N GLY A 11 15.28 -2.62 14.70
CA GLY A 11 16.27 -2.75 15.77
C GLY A 11 15.75 -3.30 17.10
N TYR A 12 14.49 -3.73 17.19
CA TYR A 12 13.89 -4.28 18.42
C TYR A 12 12.92 -5.43 18.15
N ASP A 13 12.61 -6.19 19.20
CA ASP A 13 11.63 -7.28 19.14
C ASP A 13 10.22 -6.74 19.38
N ILE A 14 9.33 -6.95 18.41
CA ILE A 14 7.94 -6.48 18.46
C ILE A 14 7.05 -7.35 19.35
N ILE A 15 7.41 -8.61 19.61
CA ILE A 15 6.54 -9.58 20.30
C ILE A 15 5.98 -9.06 21.64
N PRO A 16 6.78 -8.47 22.54
CA PRO A 16 6.25 -7.97 23.82
C PRO A 16 5.18 -6.88 23.65
N TYR A 17 5.31 -6.05 22.60
CA TYR A 17 4.35 -4.98 22.31
C TYR A 17 3.06 -5.53 21.67
N MET A 18 3.16 -6.60 20.88
CA MET A 18 1.98 -7.29 20.34
C MET A 18 1.17 -7.96 21.46
N GLU A 19 1.84 -8.64 22.39
CA GLU A 19 1.20 -9.29 23.55
C GLU A 19 0.54 -8.27 24.49
N ALA A 20 1.17 -7.11 24.68
CA ALA A 20 0.61 -6.00 25.47
C ALA A 20 -0.46 -5.18 24.73
N GLY A 21 -0.67 -5.43 23.43
CA GLY A 21 -1.58 -4.68 22.57
C GLY A 21 -0.93 -3.46 21.92
N LEU A 22 -0.70 -3.54 20.61
CA LEU A 22 0.01 -2.51 19.81
C LEU A 22 -0.64 -1.12 19.88
N ASP A 23 -1.96 -1.02 20.08
CA ASP A 23 -2.65 0.27 20.16
C ASP A 23 -2.19 1.12 21.35
N SER A 24 -1.57 0.50 22.35
CA SER A 24 -0.96 1.20 23.49
C SER A 24 0.39 1.83 23.17
N PHE A 25 0.97 1.53 22.00
CA PHE A 25 2.33 1.94 21.60
C PHE A 25 2.31 2.55 20.19
N PRO A 26 1.89 3.83 20.02
CA PRO A 26 1.69 4.43 18.72
C PRO A 26 2.91 4.38 17.78
N ASP A 27 4.11 4.62 18.31
CA ASP A 27 5.35 4.60 17.52
C ASP A 27 5.68 3.18 17.05
N VAL A 28 5.54 2.19 17.94
CA VAL A 28 5.76 0.77 17.60
C VAL A 28 4.72 0.28 16.59
N ARG A 29 3.47 0.72 16.74
CA ARG A 29 2.40 0.44 15.79
C ARG A 29 2.69 1.08 14.43
N TYR A 30 3.27 2.28 14.40
CA TYR A 30 3.67 2.93 13.16
C TYR A 30 4.76 2.13 12.44
N ASP A 31 5.81 1.72 13.14
CA ASP A 31 6.88 0.87 12.58
C ASP A 31 6.32 -0.48 12.08
N TYR A 32 5.40 -1.07 12.82
CA TYR A 32 4.66 -2.27 12.39
C TYR A 32 3.88 -2.04 11.09
N MET A 33 3.16 -0.92 10.98
CA MET A 33 2.43 -0.58 9.76
C MET A 33 3.36 -0.31 8.57
N LEU A 34 4.52 0.33 8.78
CA LEU A 34 5.55 0.48 7.75
C LEU A 34 6.13 -0.88 7.31
N HIS A 35 6.22 -1.84 8.22
CA HIS A 35 6.60 -3.20 7.86
C HIS A 35 5.52 -3.88 7.03
N ILE A 36 4.23 -3.73 7.37
CA ILE A 36 3.14 -4.29 6.57
C ILE A 36 3.11 -3.66 5.17
N ASP A 37 3.23 -2.33 5.09
CA ASP A 37 3.25 -1.59 3.83
C ASP A 37 4.31 -2.15 2.87
N ASP A 38 5.52 -2.41 3.37
CA ASP A 38 6.62 -3.00 2.60
C ASP A 38 6.25 -4.36 1.99
N TYR A 39 5.64 -5.25 2.79
CA TYR A 39 5.20 -6.57 2.33
C TYR A 39 4.08 -6.49 1.30
N VAL A 40 3.12 -5.58 1.49
CA VAL A 40 1.99 -5.42 0.58
C VAL A 40 2.46 -4.79 -0.73
N THR A 41 3.24 -3.71 -0.64
CA THR A 41 3.71 -2.97 -1.81
C THR A 41 4.72 -3.78 -2.62
N ASN A 42 5.77 -4.30 -1.99
CA ASN A 42 6.85 -5.03 -2.69
C ASN A 42 6.56 -6.51 -2.87
N GLY A 43 5.79 -7.13 -1.96
CA GLY A 43 5.47 -8.57 -2.04
C GLY A 43 4.22 -8.90 -2.84
N TYR A 44 3.30 -7.94 -3.06
CA TYR A 44 2.06 -8.17 -3.82
C TYR A 44 1.87 -7.19 -4.98
N TYR A 45 1.75 -5.89 -4.73
CA TYR A 45 1.34 -4.94 -5.76
C TYR A 45 2.34 -4.83 -6.91
N LYS A 46 3.63 -4.67 -6.62
CA LYS A 46 4.67 -4.62 -7.66
C LYS A 46 4.71 -5.93 -8.50
N PRO A 47 4.81 -7.13 -7.88
CA PRO A 47 4.75 -8.38 -8.64
C PRO A 47 3.46 -8.55 -9.46
N PHE A 48 2.32 -8.12 -8.93
CA PHE A 48 1.05 -8.18 -9.65
C PHE A 48 1.06 -7.30 -10.90
N VAL A 49 1.48 -6.04 -10.77
CA VAL A 49 1.59 -5.11 -11.91
C VAL A 49 2.60 -5.61 -12.95
N GLU A 50 3.75 -6.10 -12.51
CA GLU A 50 4.76 -6.71 -13.39
C GLU A 50 4.16 -7.90 -14.15
N LYS A 51 3.41 -8.76 -13.44
CA LYS A 51 2.78 -9.92 -14.08
C LYS A 51 1.70 -9.52 -15.09
N CYS A 52 0.92 -8.48 -14.83
CA CYS A 52 -0.02 -7.93 -15.81
C CYS A 52 0.71 -7.48 -17.07
N LYS A 53 1.82 -6.74 -16.92
CA LYS A 53 2.65 -6.27 -18.05
C LYS A 53 3.22 -7.43 -18.87
N GLU A 54 3.77 -8.45 -18.22
CA GLU A 54 4.27 -9.66 -18.89
C GLU A 54 3.21 -10.35 -19.76
N LEU A 55 1.95 -10.31 -19.33
CA LEU A 55 0.82 -10.94 -20.01
C LEU A 55 0.12 -10.02 -21.03
N GLY A 56 0.59 -8.78 -21.19
CA GLY A 56 -0.08 -7.78 -22.02
C GLY A 56 -1.45 -7.35 -21.47
N ALA A 57 -1.67 -7.49 -20.16
CA ALA A 57 -2.89 -7.11 -19.47
C ALA A 57 -2.74 -5.79 -18.72
N TRP A 58 -3.87 -5.13 -18.44
CA TRP A 58 -3.91 -3.89 -17.66
C TRP A 58 -4.20 -4.20 -16.18
N SER A 59 -3.43 -3.60 -15.29
CA SER A 59 -3.65 -3.69 -13.84
C SER A 59 -4.73 -2.71 -13.38
N LYS A 60 -5.99 -3.18 -13.35
CA LYS A 60 -7.12 -2.44 -12.77
C LYS A 60 -7.32 -2.85 -11.32
N VAL A 61 -7.14 -1.93 -10.37
CA VAL A 61 -7.09 -2.28 -8.93
C VAL A 61 -7.74 -1.22 -8.05
N GLN A 62 -8.58 -1.68 -7.12
CA GLN A 62 -9.03 -0.90 -5.97
C GLN A 62 -8.01 -1.00 -4.84
N CYS A 63 -7.33 0.10 -4.50
CA CYS A 63 -6.28 0.10 -3.47
C CYS A 63 -6.78 0.53 -2.09
N LEU A 64 -8.01 1.07 -2.01
CA LEU A 64 -8.59 1.55 -0.77
C LEU A 64 -8.79 0.40 0.23
N GLY A 65 -8.30 0.58 1.45
CA GLY A 65 -8.34 -0.45 2.51
C GLY A 65 -7.11 -1.34 2.55
N ALA A 66 -6.17 -1.21 1.61
CA ALA A 66 -4.87 -1.86 1.73
C ALA A 66 -4.11 -1.29 2.96
N PRO A 67 -3.45 -2.12 3.78
CA PRO A 67 -2.65 -1.66 4.91
C PRO A 67 -1.27 -1.18 4.42
N ALA A 68 -1.30 -0.19 3.53
CA ALA A 68 -0.18 0.34 2.77
C ALA A 68 -0.45 1.80 2.38
N ASP A 69 0.54 2.52 1.89
CA ASP A 69 0.31 3.87 1.36
C ASP A 69 -0.49 3.81 0.06
N VAL A 70 -1.80 4.05 0.18
CA VAL A 70 -2.75 3.99 -0.94
C VAL A 70 -2.40 4.95 -2.08
N MET A 71 -1.72 6.07 -1.81
CA MET A 71 -1.29 7.00 -2.86
C MET A 71 -0.20 6.40 -3.73
N THR A 72 0.80 5.79 -3.09
CA THR A 72 1.84 5.02 -3.78
C THR A 72 1.21 3.88 -4.59
N LEU A 73 0.31 3.09 -4.00
CA LEU A 73 -0.33 1.98 -4.71
C LEU A 73 -1.11 2.41 -5.96
N TYR A 74 -1.91 3.47 -5.86
CA TYR A 74 -2.65 4.00 -7.01
C TYR A 74 -1.74 4.56 -8.11
N SER A 75 -0.51 4.96 -7.79
CA SER A 75 0.48 5.39 -8.79
C SER A 75 1.19 4.22 -9.49
N LEU A 76 1.15 3.02 -8.92
CA LEU A 76 1.80 1.82 -9.47
C LEU A 76 0.93 1.12 -10.52
N VAL A 77 -0.38 1.16 -10.38
CA VAL A 77 -1.35 0.42 -11.21
C VAL A 77 -1.78 1.22 -12.43
N ASP A 78 -2.14 0.54 -13.51
CA ASP A 78 -2.49 1.20 -14.78
C ASP A 78 -3.86 1.90 -14.69
N ILE A 79 -4.83 1.25 -14.03
CA ILE A 79 -6.20 1.76 -13.88
C ILE A 79 -6.57 1.74 -12.40
N PRO A 80 -6.44 2.88 -11.69
CA PRO A 80 -6.81 2.97 -10.29
C PRO A 80 -8.34 3.02 -10.15
N GLU A 81 -8.91 2.14 -9.33
CA GLU A 81 -10.36 2.00 -9.11
C GLU A 81 -10.78 2.48 -7.72
N THR A 82 -11.98 3.07 -7.62
CA THR A 82 -12.58 3.53 -6.36
C THR A 82 -13.99 2.97 -6.23
N GLU A 83 -14.47 2.90 -4.98
CA GLU A 83 -15.86 2.62 -4.67
C GLU A 83 -16.54 3.86 -4.07
N ALA A 84 -17.77 4.17 -4.49
CA ALA A 84 -18.54 5.33 -4.03
C ALA A 84 -19.74 4.99 -3.13
N MET A 85 -20.13 3.73 -3.03
CA MET A 85 -21.32 3.33 -2.26
C MET A 85 -21.02 3.00 -0.79
N LEU A 86 -19.92 2.28 -0.51
CA LEU A 86 -19.51 1.93 0.85
C LEU A 86 -18.61 2.99 1.52
N ASN A 87 -18.07 3.92 0.73
CA ASN A 87 -17.17 4.97 1.20
C ASN A 87 -17.79 6.35 1.01
N ASN A 88 -17.37 7.31 1.82
CA ASN A 88 -17.70 8.72 1.57
C ASN A 88 -17.35 9.07 0.11
N PRO A 89 -18.27 9.61 -0.70
CA PRO A 89 -18.01 9.92 -2.11
C PRO A 89 -16.78 10.80 -2.36
N ARG A 90 -16.32 11.55 -1.36
CA ARG A 90 -15.08 12.34 -1.43
C ARG A 90 -13.82 11.48 -1.56
N TYR A 91 -13.84 10.21 -1.13
CA TYR A 91 -12.71 9.29 -1.29
C TYR A 91 -12.35 9.04 -2.76
N GLY A 92 -13.31 9.12 -3.67
CA GLY A 92 -13.03 9.03 -5.11
C GLY A 92 -12.04 10.09 -5.62
N ARG A 93 -11.85 11.20 -4.89
CA ARG A 93 -10.84 12.22 -5.25
C ARG A 93 -9.40 11.76 -5.02
N ILE A 94 -9.17 10.85 -4.08
CA ILE A 94 -7.83 10.33 -3.75
C ILE A 94 -7.26 9.56 -4.95
N VAL A 95 -8.13 8.83 -5.66
CA VAL A 95 -7.78 8.01 -6.84
C VAL A 95 -7.38 8.88 -8.04
N VAL A 96 -7.98 10.06 -8.19
CA VAL A 96 -7.75 10.96 -9.34
C VAL A 96 -6.41 11.71 -9.26
N LEU A 97 -5.93 12.02 -8.05
CA LEU A 97 -4.72 12.81 -7.83
C LEU A 97 -3.42 12.16 -8.38
N PRO A 98 -3.09 10.89 -8.10
CA PRO A 98 -1.89 10.24 -8.63
C PRO A 98 -1.98 10.04 -10.14
N HIS A 99 -3.15 9.71 -10.67
CA HIS A 99 -3.33 9.54 -12.12
C HIS A 99 -3.15 10.85 -12.90
N ALA A 100 -3.70 11.97 -12.39
CA ALA A 100 -3.57 13.28 -13.03
C ALA A 100 -2.15 13.86 -12.96
N SER A 101 -1.33 13.42 -12.00
CA SER A 101 0.07 13.84 -11.89
C SER A 101 0.99 13.09 -12.85
N LEU A 102 0.72 11.81 -13.13
CA LEU A 102 1.43 11.02 -14.14
C LEU A 102 1.15 11.48 -15.59
N GLN A 103 -0.08 11.93 -15.89
CA GLN A 103 -0.41 12.47 -17.22
C GLN A 103 0.29 13.80 -17.54
N LYS A 104 0.73 14.55 -16.52
CA LYS A 104 1.43 15.82 -16.70
C LYS A 104 2.94 15.67 -16.93
N THR A 105 3.50 14.50 -16.67
CA THR A 105 4.96 14.26 -16.78
C THR A 105 5.40 13.70 -18.14
N GLY A 106 4.49 13.54 -19.11
CA GLY A 106 4.83 13.37 -20.53
C GLY A 106 5.97 12.39 -20.80
N VAL A 107 5.79 11.12 -20.42
CA VAL A 107 6.61 10.03 -20.95
C VAL A 107 5.77 9.39 -22.05
N GLU A 108 6.07 9.76 -23.30
CA GLU A 108 5.84 8.94 -24.49
C GLU A 108 6.75 7.69 -24.46
#